data_AF-A0A178WUS8-F1
#
_entry.id   AF-A0A178WUS8-F1
#
_cell.length_a   1.000
_cell.length_b   1.000
_cell.length_c   1.000
_cell.angle_alpha   90.00
_cell.angle_beta   90.00
_cell.angle_gamma   90.00
#
_symmetry.space_group_name_H-M   'P 1'
#
loop_
_entity.id
_entity.type
_entity.pdbx_description
1 polymer ?
#
loop_
_entity_poly.entity_id
_entity_poly.type
_entity_poly.pdbx_seq_one_letter_code
_entity_poly.pdbx_strand_id
1 'polypeptide(L)'
;MSSAIALAEGPLAEGFDIGDLLDGVAEPELPCRSRDADLWFAESPAELERAKAFCAGCPVREACLAGALARREPWGVWGGEIFERGAVIARKRPRGRPRKNAALEPAAAARSAAA
;
A
#
# COMPACT_ATOMS: atom_id res chain seq x y z
N MET A 1 -29.47 -46.11 50.33
CA MET A 1 -28.55 -46.60 49.29
C MET A 1 -28.30 -45.42 48.36
N SER A 2 -27.06 -44.93 48.32
CA SER A 2 -26.68 -43.67 47.69
C SER A 2 -27.06 -43.62 46.21
N SER A 3 -27.89 -42.65 45.84
CA SER A 3 -27.95 -42.18 44.46
C SER A 3 -26.76 -41.27 44.24
N ALA A 4 -25.73 -41.78 43.56
CA ALA A 4 -24.69 -40.96 42.98
C ALA A 4 -25.34 -40.08 41.90
N ILE A 5 -25.42 -38.77 42.16
CA ILE A 5 -25.71 -37.79 41.12
C ILE A 5 -24.44 -37.72 40.27
N ALA A 6 -24.49 -38.36 39.11
CA ALA A 6 -23.52 -38.14 38.06
C ALA A 6 -23.65 -36.68 37.61
N LEU A 7 -22.72 -35.83 38.03
CA LEU A 7 -22.50 -34.54 37.38
C LEU A 7 -21.94 -34.86 36.00
N ALA A 8 -22.83 -34.85 35.01
CA ALA A 8 -22.43 -34.79 33.62
C ALA A 8 -21.73 -33.45 33.40
N GLU A 9 -20.40 -33.49 33.30
CA GLU A 9 -19.64 -32.45 32.63
C GLU A 9 -20.05 -32.52 31.16
N GLY A 10 -21.11 -31.78 30.81
CA GLY A 10 -21.47 -31.57 29.42
C GLY A 10 -20.25 -30.98 28.70
N PRO A 11 -19.90 -31.47 27.50
CA PRO A 11 -18.85 -30.83 26.74
C PRO A 11 -19.38 -29.44 26.37
N LEU A 12 -18.85 -28.44 27.06
CA LEU A 12 -18.92 -27.07 26.58
C LEU A 12 -18.38 -27.12 25.16
N ALA A 13 -19.27 -26.84 24.22
CA ALA A 13 -18.99 -26.80 22.81
C ALA A 13 -17.65 -26.11 22.57
N GLU A 14 -16.80 -26.82 21.85
CA GLU A 14 -15.44 -26.44 21.51
C GLU A 14 -15.39 -25.01 21.00
N GLY A 15 -14.39 -24.29 21.50
CA GLY A 15 -14.27 -22.86 21.38
C GLY A 15 -14.28 -22.43 19.92
N PHE A 16 -15.05 -21.38 19.66
CA PHE A 16 -14.81 -20.56 18.50
C PHE A 16 -13.45 -19.89 18.71
N ASP A 17 -12.39 -20.54 18.21
CA ASP A 17 -11.02 -20.08 18.37
C ASP A 17 -10.90 -18.70 17.70
N ILE A 18 -10.38 -17.73 18.44
CA ILE A 18 -10.18 -16.37 17.92
C ILE A 18 -9.21 -16.44 16.73
N GLY A 19 -8.29 -17.41 16.69
CA GLY A 19 -7.42 -17.69 15.53
C GLY A 19 -8.22 -18.09 14.31
N ASP A 20 -9.14 -19.06 14.38
CA ASP A 20 -10.01 -19.44 13.26
C ASP A 20 -10.85 -18.26 12.72
N LEU A 21 -11.30 -17.35 13.60
CA LEU A 21 -12.02 -16.15 13.19
C LEU A 21 -11.12 -15.11 12.49
N LEU A 22 -9.86 -15.01 12.89
CA LEU A 22 -8.86 -14.10 12.32
C LEU A 22 -8.24 -14.65 11.03
N ASP A 23 -8.05 -15.96 10.91
CA ASP A 23 -7.54 -16.62 9.71
C ASP A 23 -8.54 -16.56 8.54
N GLY A 24 -9.83 -16.34 8.84
CA GLY A 24 -10.88 -16.14 7.85
C GLY A 24 -10.90 -14.76 7.16
N VAL A 25 -10.17 -13.75 7.68
CA VAL A 25 -10.06 -12.46 6.99
C VAL A 25 -8.96 -12.54 5.93
N ALA A 26 -9.37 -12.76 4.68
CA ALA A 26 -8.45 -12.71 3.54
C ALA A 26 -7.68 -11.38 3.56
N GLU A 27 -6.35 -11.46 3.71
CA GLU A 27 -5.51 -10.27 3.68
C GLU A 27 -5.61 -9.61 2.30
N PRO A 28 -5.90 -8.30 2.24
CA PRO A 28 -6.04 -7.63 0.96
C PRO A 28 -4.72 -7.72 0.19
N GLU A 29 -4.80 -8.10 -1.08
CA GLU A 29 -3.63 -8.11 -1.95
C GLU A 29 -3.08 -6.68 -2.07
N LEU A 30 -1.84 -6.48 -1.60
CA LEU A 30 -1.17 -5.19 -1.68
C LEU A 30 -0.14 -5.25 -2.82
N PRO A 31 -0.24 -4.36 -3.83
CA PRO A 31 0.69 -4.36 -4.96
C PRO A 31 2.16 -4.28 -4.55
N CYS A 32 2.48 -3.56 -3.47
CA CYS A 32 3.84 -3.44 -2.92
C CYS A 32 4.34 -4.69 -2.19
N ARG A 33 3.45 -5.65 -1.87
CA ARG A 33 3.81 -6.95 -1.28
C ARG A 33 3.84 -8.06 -2.33
N SER A 34 3.02 -7.96 -3.38
CA SER A 34 2.94 -8.98 -4.44
C SER A 34 3.93 -8.76 -5.59
N ARG A 35 4.68 -7.65 -5.60
CA ARG A 35 5.66 -7.29 -6.63
C ARG A 35 7.03 -7.01 -6.01
N ASP A 36 8.03 -6.82 -6.86
CA ASP A 36 9.38 -6.45 -6.44
C ASP A 36 9.39 -5.13 -5.65
N ALA A 37 9.87 -5.19 -4.41
CA ALA A 37 9.90 -4.05 -3.49
C ALA A 37 10.81 -2.93 -4.00
N ASP A 38 11.89 -3.26 -4.73
CA ASP A 38 12.85 -2.27 -5.23
C ASP A 38 12.19 -1.26 -6.17
N LEU A 39 11.09 -1.63 -6.82
CA LEU A 39 10.32 -0.75 -7.70
C LEU A 39 9.76 0.48 -6.96
N TRP A 40 9.33 0.34 -5.70
CA TRP A 40 8.81 1.46 -4.89
C TRP A 40 9.90 2.40 -4.41
N PHE A 41 11.16 1.97 -4.46
CA PHE A 41 12.33 2.72 -4.04
C PHE A 41 13.25 3.07 -5.23
N ALA A 42 12.77 2.88 -6.46
CA ALA A 42 13.59 3.03 -7.64
C ALA A 42 14.18 4.44 -7.78
N GLU A 43 15.38 4.53 -8.35
CA GLU A 43 15.96 5.84 -8.65
C GLU A 43 15.36 6.49 -9.90
N SER A 44 14.95 5.65 -10.87
CA SER A 44 14.44 6.07 -12.17
C SER A 44 13.07 6.73 -12.03
N PRO A 45 12.87 7.95 -12.58
CA PRO A 45 11.55 8.57 -12.62
C PRO A 45 10.49 7.67 -13.27
N ALA A 46 10.82 6.95 -14.33
CA ALA A 46 9.86 6.08 -15.02
C ALA A 46 9.41 4.91 -14.14
N GLU A 47 10.30 4.36 -13.31
CA GLU A 47 9.97 3.28 -12.38
C GLU A 47 9.09 3.74 -11.23
N LEU A 48 9.38 4.93 -10.69
CA LEU A 48 8.55 5.53 -9.66
C LEU A 48 7.13 5.84 -10.18
N GLU A 49 6.98 6.30 -11.42
CA GLU A 49 5.65 6.47 -12.03
C GLU A 49 4.92 5.12 -12.20
N ARG A 50 5.65 4.04 -12.56
CA ARG A 50 5.07 2.69 -12.60
C ARG A 50 4.61 2.22 -11.22
N ALA A 51 5.44 2.39 -10.19
CA ALA A 51 5.09 2.07 -8.81
C ALA A 51 3.83 2.84 -8.36
N LYS A 52 3.79 4.15 -8.66
CA LYS A 52 2.65 5.02 -8.36
C LYS A 52 1.37 4.53 -9.04
N ALA A 53 1.44 4.12 -10.30
CA ALA A 53 0.29 3.57 -11.02
C ALA A 53 -0.26 2.29 -10.37
N PHE A 54 0.60 1.41 -9.84
CA PHE A 54 0.15 0.22 -9.12
C PHE A 54 -0.62 0.55 -7.83
N CYS A 55 -0.37 1.70 -7.21
CA CYS A 55 -1.11 2.12 -6.02
C CYS A 55 -2.56 2.57 -6.32
N ALA A 56 -2.96 2.79 -7.58
CA ALA A 56 -4.27 3.38 -7.92
C ALA A 56 -5.47 2.61 -7.35
N GLY A 57 -5.42 1.27 -7.37
CA GLY A 57 -6.46 0.38 -6.83
C GLY A 57 -6.15 -0.21 -5.45
N CYS A 58 -5.12 0.27 -4.76
CA CYS A 58 -4.70 -0.31 -3.48
C CYS A 58 -5.71 0.04 -2.36
N PRO A 59 -6.24 -0.94 -1.61
CA PRO A 59 -7.30 -0.70 -0.62
C PRO A 59 -6.84 0.12 0.58
N VAL A 60 -5.53 0.19 0.85
CA VAL A 60 -4.94 0.93 1.99
C VAL A 60 -4.22 2.21 1.54
N ARG A 61 -4.49 2.68 0.32
CA ARG A 61 -3.75 3.81 -0.30
C ARG A 61 -3.73 5.06 0.61
N GLU A 62 -4.89 5.45 1.14
CA GLU A 62 -5.03 6.65 1.99
C GLU A 62 -4.30 6.50 3.33
N ALA A 63 -4.48 5.37 4.02
CA ALA A 63 -3.79 5.08 5.27
C ALA A 63 -2.27 4.99 5.08
N CYS A 64 -1.81 4.40 3.97
CA CYS A 64 -0.40 4.32 3.60
C CYS A 64 0.19 5.72 3.38
N LEU A 65 -0.51 6.60 2.64
CA LEU A 65 -0.09 7.99 2.42
C LEU A 65 -0.01 8.76 3.74
N ALA A 66 -1.04 8.66 4.59
CA ALA A 66 -1.07 9.32 5.89
C ALA A 66 0.11 8.88 6.78
N GLY A 67 0.40 7.57 6.80
CA GLY A 67 1.54 7.03 7.54
C GLY A 67 2.89 7.54 7.01
N ALA A 68 3.07 7.61 5.69
CA ALA A 68 4.30 8.10 5.08
C ALA A 68 4.52 9.60 5.36
N LEU A 69 3.45 10.41 5.33
CA LEU A 69 3.51 11.82 5.71
C LEU A 69 3.88 12.00 7.19
N ALA A 70 3.27 11.22 8.09
CA ALA A 70 3.57 11.28 9.52
C ALA A 70 5.03 10.94 9.83
N ARG A 71 5.60 9.95 9.12
CA ARG A 71 7.01 9.56 9.25
C ARG A 71 7.98 10.50 8.52
N ARG A 72 7.46 11.41 7.67
CA ARG A 72 8.26 12.21 6.73
C ARG A 72 9.20 11.33 5.92
N GLU A 73 8.62 10.29 5.34
CA GLU A 73 9.36 9.27 4.62
C GLU A 73 10.31 9.90 3.58
N PRO A 74 11.63 9.67 3.68
CA PRO A 74 12.59 10.47 2.93
C PRO A 74 12.51 10.29 1.41
N TRP A 75 12.04 9.13 0.92
CA TRP A 75 12.03 8.78 -0.50
C TRP A 75 11.09 7.60 -0.81
N GLY A 76 10.82 7.40 -2.10
CA GLY A 76 10.07 6.25 -2.62
C GLY A 76 8.61 6.57 -2.92
N VAL A 77 7.83 5.55 -3.28
CA VAL A 77 6.40 5.67 -3.56
C VAL A 77 5.58 5.18 -2.38
N TRP A 78 4.66 6.01 -1.90
CA TRP A 78 3.82 5.71 -0.75
C TRP A 78 2.41 6.21 -0.99
N GLY A 79 1.42 5.33 -0.84
CA GLY A 79 0.01 5.68 -1.02
C GLY A 79 -0.30 6.33 -2.37
N GLY A 80 0.44 5.98 -3.43
CA GLY A 80 0.28 6.55 -4.76
C GLY A 80 0.95 7.92 -4.95
N GLU A 81 1.85 8.33 -4.05
CA GLU A 81 2.62 9.56 -4.19
C GLU A 81 4.12 9.30 -4.14
N ILE A 82 4.89 10.12 -4.86
CA ILE A 82 6.35 10.05 -4.88
C ILE A 82 6.89 10.99 -3.81
N PHE A 83 7.75 10.47 -2.94
CA PHE A 83 8.46 11.23 -1.93
C PHE A 83 9.89 11.51 -2.37
N GLU A 84 10.34 12.73 -2.13
CA GLU A 84 11.74 13.13 -2.24
C GLU A 84 12.06 14.13 -1.13
N ARG A 85 13.07 13.82 -0.31
CA ARG A 85 13.49 14.61 0.85
C ARG A 85 12.35 14.88 1.84
N GLY A 86 11.48 13.88 2.05
CA GLY A 86 10.36 13.98 2.99
C GLY A 86 9.15 14.77 2.47
N ALA A 87 9.16 15.20 1.21
CA ALA A 87 8.06 15.93 0.59
C ALA A 87 7.47 15.15 -0.59
N VAL A 88 6.16 15.27 -0.77
CA VAL A 88 5.47 14.75 -1.95
C VAL A 88 5.81 15.60 -3.17
N ILE A 89 6.21 14.94 -4.26
CA ILE A 89 6.49 15.58 -5.55
C ILE A 89 5.60 14.95 -6.64
N ALA A 90 5.23 15.77 -7.62
CA ALA A 90 4.41 15.28 -8.74
C ALA A 90 5.17 14.28 -9.64
N ARG A 91 6.48 14.50 -9.82
CA ARG A 91 7.38 13.67 -10.63
C ARG A 91 8.83 13.88 -10.23
N LYS A 92 9.63 12.82 -10.18
CA LYS A 92 11.07 12.92 -9.90
C LYS A 92 11.84 13.48 -11.09
N ARG A 93 12.74 14.43 -10.85
CA ARG A 93 13.62 14.95 -11.91
C ARG A 93 14.72 13.94 -12.22
N PRO A 94 15.01 13.63 -13.50
CA PRO A 94 16.16 12.81 -13.84
C PRO A 94 17.46 13.40 -13.27
N ARG A 95 18.36 12.52 -12.79
CA ARG A 95 19.70 12.92 -12.39
C ARG A 95 20.47 13.46 -13.61
N GLY A 96 21.41 14.37 -13.36
CA GLY A 96 22.28 14.96 -14.38
C GLY A 96 21.88 16.35 -14.87
N ARG A 97 22.73 16.89 -15.75
CA ARG A 97 22.57 18.22 -16.34
C ARG A 97 21.23 18.27 -17.10
N PRO A 98 20.40 19.32 -16.91
CA PRO A 98 19.21 19.50 -17.74
C PRO A 98 19.59 19.39 -19.21
N ARG A 99 18.88 18.55 -19.97
CA ARG A 99 19.09 18.47 -21.41
C ARG A 99 18.79 19.85 -22.00
N LYS A 100 19.67 20.35 -22.87
CA LYS A 100 19.54 21.66 -23.52
C LYS A 100 18.19 21.82 -24.25
N ASN A 101 17.59 20.69 -24.68
CA ASN A 101 16.31 20.63 -25.39
C ASN A 101 15.30 19.73 -24.63
N ALA A 102 15.04 20.00 -23.35
CA ALA A 102 14.05 19.23 -22.58
C ALA A 102 12.59 19.56 -22.94
N ALA A 103 12.35 20.64 -23.68
CA ALA A 103 11.03 21.07 -24.11
C ALA A 103 10.71 20.56 -25.51
N LEU A 104 10.38 19.28 -25.67
CA LEU A 104 9.71 18.72 -26.86
C LEU A 104 8.98 17.39 -26.53
N GLU A 105 8.42 17.25 -25.33
CA GLU A 105 7.44 16.21 -25.00
C GLU A 105 6.27 16.90 -24.29
N PRO A 106 5.08 16.96 -24.88
CA PRO A 106 3.97 17.71 -24.31
C PRO A 106 3.48 17.03 -23.03
N ALA A 107 3.78 17.67 -21.91
CA ALA A 107 3.06 17.48 -20.65
C ALA A 107 1.62 18.00 -20.81
N ALA A 108 0.75 17.25 -21.50
CA ALA A 108 -0.65 17.63 -21.67
C ALA A 108 -1.53 16.45 -22.12
N ALA A 109 -1.99 15.63 -21.17
CA ALA A 109 -3.25 14.89 -21.29
C ALA A 109 -3.85 14.63 -19.90
N ALA A 110 -4.00 15.71 -19.13
CA ALA A 110 -4.91 15.75 -17.99
C ALA A 110 -5.61 17.11 -18.00
N ARG A 111 -6.78 17.14 -18.65
CA ARG A 111 -7.93 18.01 -18.33
C ARG A 111 -9.17 17.50 -19.10
N SER A 112 -10.18 17.10 -18.32
CA SER A 112 -11.62 17.04 -18.62
C SER A 112 -12.21 15.81 -19.34
N ALA A 113 -12.92 14.96 -18.58
CA ALA A 113 -14.37 14.76 -18.74
C ALA A 113 -14.95 14.03 -17.50
N ALA A 114 -15.62 14.81 -16.66
CA ALA A 114 -16.75 14.34 -15.89
C ALA A 114 -17.99 14.40 -16.81
N ALA A 115 -18.69 13.28 -16.96
CA ALA A 115 -20.09 13.14 -17.33
C ALA A 115 -20.49 11.67 -17.07
#